data_AF-A0A1R1PPW3-F1
#
_entry.id   AF-A0A1R1PPW3-F1
#
_cell.length_a   1.000
_cell.length_b   1.000
_cell.length_c   1.000
_cell.angle_alpha   90.00
_cell.angle_beta   90.00
_cell.angle_gamma   90.00
#
_symmetry.space_group_name_H-M   'P 1'
#
loop_
_entity.id
_entity.type
_entity.pdbx_description
1 polymer ?
#
loop_
_entity_poly.entity_id
_entity_poly.type
_entity_poly.pdbx_seq_one_letter_code
_entity_poly.pdbx_strand_id
1 'polypeptide(L)'
;MILPEVNYKSKMTKIEDKTNFENMILPQLCNMNRTIMEPEKFNPMEELEPKKWLKRYELASENNGWSEANRIEKLEKYVVGKARTWYDRMYPTFTSWEETKKKFKEKFAGEEEEYRAWNEMQEIRKREGEDIEALSIRIDITARRANIKEDKEKIKYLMKAVAPEHRKLILKSKVKLYEEAVNLLIEEETIDKLCFNNENQIAVETPKRKADTETLI
;
A
#
# COMPACT_ATOMS: atom_id res chain seq x y z
N MET A 1 27.64 33.08 68.26
CA MET A 1 27.63 32.41 66.94
C MET A 1 26.25 32.60 66.34
N ILE A 2 26.12 33.43 65.29
CA ILE A 2 24.86 33.60 64.55
C ILE A 2 25.16 33.11 63.13
N LEU A 3 24.46 32.06 62.71
CA LEU A 3 24.53 31.53 61.34
C LEU A 3 23.79 32.48 60.39
N PRO A 4 24.30 32.73 59.17
CA PRO A 4 23.63 33.60 58.21
C PRO A 4 22.41 32.90 57.61
N GLU A 5 21.27 33.62 57.56
CA GLU A 5 20.08 33.20 56.82
C GLU A 5 20.39 33.13 55.33
N VAL A 6 20.28 31.93 54.77
CA VAL A 6 20.38 31.70 53.32
C VAL A 6 19.06 32.11 52.68
N ASN A 7 19.10 33.08 51.78
CA ASN A 7 17.93 33.58 51.05
C ASN A 7 17.39 32.53 50.06
N TYR A 8 16.42 31.72 50.51
CA TYR A 8 15.76 30.69 49.71
C TYR A 8 14.69 31.23 48.73
N LYS A 9 14.18 32.46 48.94
CA LYS A 9 13.08 33.03 48.13
C LYS A 9 13.50 33.46 46.72
N SER A 10 14.76 33.87 46.53
CA SER A 10 15.26 34.32 45.22
C SER A 10 15.56 33.17 44.24
N LYS A 11 15.73 31.94 44.74
CA LYS A 11 15.93 30.76 43.89
C LYS A 11 14.60 30.19 43.37
N MET A 12 13.54 30.20 44.17
CA MET A 12 12.24 29.65 43.76
C MET A 12 11.56 30.45 42.64
N THR A 13 11.60 31.79 42.71
CA THR A 13 11.04 32.68 41.66
C THR A 13 11.73 32.51 40.31
N LYS A 14 13.06 32.35 40.29
CA LYS A 14 13.82 32.08 39.05
C LYS A 14 13.58 30.68 38.47
N ILE A 15 13.16 29.71 39.27
CA ILE A 15 12.86 28.34 38.82
C ILE A 15 11.44 28.30 38.22
N GLU A 16 10.46 28.95 38.86
CA GLU A 16 9.10 29.07 38.33
C GLU A 16 9.06 29.83 36.97
N ASP A 17 9.82 30.91 36.84
CA ASP A 17 9.92 31.67 35.57
C ASP A 17 10.57 30.88 34.43
N LYS A 18 11.60 30.07 34.73
CA LYS A 18 12.24 29.19 33.74
C LYS A 18 11.30 28.07 33.30
N THR A 19 10.57 27.47 34.23
CA THR A 19 9.63 26.39 33.95
C THR A 19 8.45 26.91 33.11
N ASN A 20 7.98 28.13 33.38
CA ASN A 20 6.95 28.79 32.57
C ASN A 20 7.43 29.15 31.16
N PHE A 21 8.67 29.63 31.02
CA PHE A 21 9.28 29.91 29.72
C PHE A 21 9.50 28.64 28.90
N GLU A 22 10.04 27.58 29.51
CA GLU A 22 10.20 26.27 28.86
C GLU A 22 8.85 25.69 28.44
N ASN A 23 7.82 25.73 29.30
CA ASN A 23 6.48 25.26 28.95
C ASN A 23 5.80 26.08 27.83
N MET A 24 6.19 27.35 27.65
CA MET A 24 5.68 28.22 26.59
C MET A 24 6.42 28.00 25.26
N ILE A 25 7.73 27.72 25.32
CA ILE A 25 8.59 27.56 24.14
C ILE A 25 8.65 26.12 23.63
N LEU A 26 8.56 25.11 24.49
CA LEU A 26 8.62 23.70 24.07
C LEU A 26 7.54 23.34 23.03
N PRO A 27 6.26 23.74 23.17
CA PRO A 27 5.25 23.51 22.12
C PRO A 27 5.58 24.23 20.81
N GLN A 28 6.23 25.41 20.89
CA GLN A 28 6.63 26.21 19.73
C GLN A 28 7.84 25.59 19.01
N LEU A 29 8.82 25.07 19.75
CA LEU A 29 9.98 24.36 19.20
C LEU A 29 9.62 22.99 18.62
N CYS A 30 8.68 22.26 19.24
CA CYS A 30 8.13 21.02 18.68
C CYS A 30 7.38 21.25 17.36
N ASN A 31 6.86 22.47 17.13
CA ASN A 31 6.25 22.87 15.85
C ASN A 31 7.29 23.27 14.78
N MET A 32 8.50 23.68 15.17
CA MET A 32 9.53 24.16 14.24
C MET A 32 10.27 23.05 13.49
N ASN A 33 10.20 21.80 13.98
CA ASN A 33 10.85 20.63 13.37
C ASN A 33 9.86 19.62 12.75
N ARG A 34 8.62 20.02 12.45
CA ARG A 34 7.71 19.14 11.71
C ARG A 34 8.19 19.03 10.26
N THR A 35 8.59 17.82 9.86
CA THR A 35 8.80 17.53 8.44
C THR A 35 7.45 17.66 7.74
N ILE A 36 7.39 18.52 6.72
CA ILE A 36 6.18 18.66 5.91
C ILE A 36 5.92 17.31 5.24
N MET A 37 4.76 16.73 5.51
CA MET A 37 4.31 15.51 4.85
C MET A 37 3.58 15.87 3.58
N GLU A 38 4.11 15.50 2.42
CA GLU A 38 3.41 15.70 1.15
C GLU A 38 2.55 14.46 0.82
N PRO A 39 1.22 14.61 0.66
CA PRO A 39 0.37 13.52 0.20
C PRO A 39 0.77 13.02 -1.19
N GLU A 40 0.57 11.72 -1.42
CA GLU A 40 0.60 11.13 -2.77
C GLU A 40 -0.52 11.73 -3.64
N LYS A 41 -0.32 11.76 -4.96
CA LYS A 41 -1.39 12.13 -5.90
C LYS A 41 -2.38 10.97 -6.05
N PHE A 42 -3.66 11.29 -6.15
CA PHE A 42 -4.73 10.34 -6.39
C PHE A 42 -5.17 10.32 -7.84
N ASN A 43 -5.02 9.16 -8.46
CA ASN A 43 -5.56 8.85 -9.75
C ASN A 43 -6.51 7.65 -9.60
N PRO A 44 -7.81 7.78 -9.94
CA PRO A 44 -8.76 6.69 -9.80
C PRO A 44 -8.51 5.53 -10.80
N MET A 45 -7.63 5.72 -11.78
CA MET A 45 -7.19 4.65 -12.68
C MET A 45 -5.94 3.91 -12.18
N GLU A 46 -5.25 4.46 -11.19
CA GLU A 46 -4.12 3.79 -10.54
C GLU A 46 -4.66 2.91 -9.41
N GLU A 47 -3.95 1.82 -9.08
CA GLU A 47 -4.39 0.78 -8.12
C GLU A 47 -4.49 1.26 -6.66
N LEU A 48 -4.50 2.57 -6.43
CA LEU A 48 -4.56 3.17 -5.11
C LEU A 48 -6.01 3.20 -4.60
N GLU A 49 -6.31 2.38 -3.59
CA GLU A 49 -7.63 2.35 -2.95
C GLU A 49 -8.06 3.74 -2.46
N PRO A 50 -9.20 4.28 -2.93
CA PRO A 50 -9.58 5.68 -2.65
C PRO A 50 -9.76 5.98 -1.17
N LYS A 51 -10.31 5.02 -0.40
CA LYS A 51 -10.46 5.14 1.06
C LYS A 51 -9.11 5.21 1.78
N LYS A 52 -8.13 4.41 1.33
CA LYS A 52 -6.78 4.37 1.91
C LYS A 52 -6.01 5.65 1.59
N TRP A 53 -6.10 6.12 0.35
CA TRP A 53 -5.52 7.39 -0.05
C TRP A 53 -6.08 8.56 0.75
N LEU A 54 -7.41 8.64 0.88
CA LEU A 54 -8.05 9.73 1.63
C LEU A 54 -7.56 9.76 3.09
N LYS A 55 -7.38 8.59 3.72
CA LYS A 55 -6.80 8.50 5.07
C LYS A 55 -5.36 9.03 5.12
N ARG A 56 -4.53 8.74 4.12
CA ARG A 56 -3.15 9.26 4.03
C ARG A 56 -3.14 10.78 3.84
N TYR A 57 -4.04 11.30 3.00
CA TYR A 57 -4.23 12.72 2.80
C TYR A 57 -4.62 13.43 4.11
N GLU A 58 -5.56 12.87 4.86
CA GLU A 58 -5.97 13.40 6.16
C GLU A 58 -4.81 13.40 7.16
N LEU A 59 -4.05 12.31 7.26
CA LEU A 59 -2.89 12.22 8.14
C LEU A 59 -1.84 13.30 7.81
N ALA A 60 -1.54 13.49 6.53
CA ALA A 60 -0.63 14.55 6.09
C ALA A 60 -1.18 15.94 6.40
N SER A 61 -2.49 16.15 6.24
CA SER A 61 -3.14 17.42 6.56
C SER A 61 -3.09 17.75 8.05
N GLU A 62 -3.24 16.75 8.91
CA GLU A 62 -3.14 16.89 10.37
C GLU A 62 -1.71 17.19 10.81
N ASN A 63 -0.73 16.45 10.27
CA ASN A 63 0.68 16.71 10.52
C ASN A 63 1.07 18.15 10.16
N ASN A 64 0.63 18.60 8.98
CA ASN A 64 0.93 19.93 8.46
C ASN A 64 0.06 21.05 9.03
N GLY A 65 -0.88 20.75 9.93
CA GLY A 65 -1.75 21.74 10.56
C GLY A 65 -2.71 22.45 9.58
N TRP A 66 -3.18 21.76 8.54
CA TRP A 66 -4.13 22.34 7.58
C TRP A 66 -5.51 22.51 8.20
N SER A 67 -6.06 23.73 8.10
CA SER A 67 -7.46 24.02 8.39
C SER A 67 -8.39 23.26 7.43
N GLU A 68 -9.68 23.16 7.76
CA GLU A 68 -10.65 22.49 6.89
C GLU A 68 -10.75 23.13 5.49
N ALA A 69 -10.76 24.47 5.43
CA ALA A 69 -10.72 25.19 4.15
C ALA A 69 -9.45 24.83 3.35
N ASN A 70 -8.28 24.82 4.01
CA ASN A 70 -7.03 24.43 3.37
C ASN A 70 -7.05 22.98 2.88
N ARG A 71 -7.71 22.05 3.60
CA ARG A 71 -7.86 20.66 3.16
C ARG A 71 -8.68 20.58 1.87
N ILE A 72 -9.73 21.38 1.73
CA ILE A 72 -10.55 21.41 0.51
C ILE A 72 -9.77 22.04 -0.64
N GLU A 73 -9.14 23.20 -0.43
CA GLU A 73 -8.37 23.88 -1.49
C GLU A 73 -7.17 23.05 -1.93
N LYS A 74 -6.40 22.49 -0.99
CA LYS A 74 -5.22 21.69 -1.35
C LYS A 74 -5.57 20.38 -2.02
N LEU A 75 -6.77 19.85 -1.82
CA LEU A 75 -7.23 18.61 -2.48
C LEU A 75 -7.03 18.70 -3.99
N GLU A 76 -7.29 19.87 -4.56
CA GLU A 76 -7.13 20.24 -5.98
C GLU A 76 -5.75 19.84 -6.56
N LYS A 77 -4.68 20.01 -5.78
CA LYS A 77 -3.29 19.71 -6.17
C LYS A 77 -3.00 18.21 -6.15
N TYR A 78 -3.69 17.46 -5.29
CA TYR A 78 -3.41 16.06 -5.04
C TYR A 78 -4.38 15.11 -5.73
N VAL A 79 -5.40 15.60 -6.43
CA VAL A 79 -6.23 14.78 -7.32
C VAL A 79 -5.81 15.01 -8.78
N VAL A 80 -5.70 13.94 -9.57
CA VAL A 80 -5.30 14.02 -10.98
C VAL A 80 -6.26 13.26 -11.90
N GLY A 81 -6.16 13.52 -13.21
CA GLY A 81 -6.98 12.86 -14.23
C GLY A 81 -8.48 13.03 -13.98
N LYS A 82 -9.23 11.92 -13.99
CA LYS A 82 -10.69 11.93 -13.78
C LYS A 82 -11.08 12.46 -12.40
N ALA A 83 -10.24 12.29 -11.38
CA ALA A 83 -10.50 12.84 -10.06
C ALA A 83 -10.36 14.37 -10.03
N ARG A 84 -9.46 14.93 -10.84
CA ARG A 84 -9.33 16.37 -10.99
C ARG A 84 -10.58 17.00 -11.62
N THR A 85 -11.03 16.45 -12.75
CA THR A 85 -12.28 16.91 -13.39
C THR A 85 -13.49 16.81 -12.47
N TRP A 86 -13.56 15.76 -11.65
CA TRP A 86 -14.60 15.64 -10.63
C TRP A 86 -14.51 16.74 -9.58
N TYR A 87 -13.31 17.06 -9.09
CA TYR A 87 -13.10 18.13 -8.11
C TYR A 87 -13.59 19.47 -8.65
N ASP A 88 -13.14 19.87 -9.84
CA ASP A 88 -13.49 21.17 -10.42
C ASP A 88 -15.01 21.35 -10.55
N ARG A 89 -15.73 20.26 -10.88
CA ARG A 89 -17.20 20.26 -10.97
C ARG A 89 -17.90 20.35 -9.61
N MET A 90 -17.35 19.68 -8.59
CA MET A 90 -17.98 19.56 -7.28
C MET A 90 -17.57 20.67 -6.30
N TYR A 91 -16.45 21.36 -6.56
CA TYR A 91 -15.86 22.39 -5.71
C TYR A 91 -16.87 23.44 -5.22
N PRO A 92 -17.77 23.99 -6.06
CA PRO A 92 -18.76 24.97 -5.59
C PRO A 92 -19.76 24.43 -4.56
N THR A 93 -19.85 23.10 -4.41
CA THR A 93 -20.78 22.42 -3.50
C THR A 93 -20.14 21.99 -2.18
N PHE A 94 -18.84 22.23 -1.98
CA PHE A 94 -18.13 21.81 -0.78
C PHE A 94 -18.33 22.83 0.35
N THR A 95 -19.14 22.48 1.36
CA THR A 95 -19.37 23.36 2.52
C THR A 95 -18.47 23.05 3.71
N SER A 96 -18.00 21.80 3.82
CA SER A 96 -17.15 21.32 4.90
C SER A 96 -16.23 20.19 4.41
N TRP A 97 -15.17 19.92 5.17
CA TRP A 97 -14.28 18.80 4.87
C TRP A 97 -15.03 17.46 4.95
N GLU A 98 -15.92 17.28 5.94
CA GLU A 98 -16.72 16.07 6.07
C GLU A 98 -17.65 15.81 4.88
N GLU A 99 -18.33 16.85 4.37
CA GLU A 99 -19.16 16.70 3.17
C GLU A 99 -18.31 16.36 1.94
N THR A 100 -17.15 17.01 1.80
CA THR A 100 -16.19 16.74 0.72
C THR A 100 -15.74 15.28 0.74
N LYS A 101 -15.40 14.74 1.91
CA LYS A 101 -15.05 13.33 2.10
C LYS A 101 -16.17 12.39 1.72
N LYS A 102 -17.40 12.70 2.12
CA LYS A 102 -18.57 11.89 1.78
C LYS A 102 -18.74 11.81 0.27
N LYS A 103 -18.76 12.96 -0.43
CA LYS A 103 -18.88 13.01 -1.90
C LYS A 103 -17.72 12.31 -2.60
N PHE A 104 -16.51 12.41 -2.07
CA PHE A 104 -15.34 11.69 -2.60
C PHE A 104 -15.53 10.18 -2.50
N LYS A 105 -15.93 9.68 -1.32
CA LYS A 105 -16.17 8.26 -1.09
C LYS A 105 -17.31 7.73 -1.95
N GLU A 106 -18.41 8.47 -2.07
CA GLU A 106 -19.53 8.10 -2.94
C GLU A 106 -19.09 7.98 -4.41
N LYS A 107 -18.25 8.91 -4.89
CA LYS A 107 -17.84 8.88 -6.29
C LYS A 107 -16.82 7.80 -6.61
N PHE A 108 -15.82 7.61 -5.76
CA PHE A 108 -14.67 6.75 -6.06
C PHE A 108 -14.67 5.44 -5.30
N ALA A 109 -15.45 5.29 -4.24
CA ALA A 109 -15.53 4.06 -3.45
C ALA A 109 -16.99 3.69 -3.10
N GLY A 110 -17.92 4.10 -3.96
CA GLY A 110 -19.33 3.76 -3.89
C GLY A 110 -19.69 2.56 -4.77
N GLU A 111 -20.99 2.32 -4.95
CA GLU A 111 -21.52 1.13 -5.63
C GLU A 111 -21.03 0.99 -7.09
N GLU A 112 -20.84 2.09 -7.81
CA GLU A 112 -20.31 2.06 -9.18
C GLU A 112 -18.90 1.44 -9.22
N GLU A 113 -18.06 1.77 -8.24
CA GLU A 113 -16.71 1.22 -8.15
C GLU A 113 -16.73 -0.23 -7.68
N GLU A 114 -17.59 -0.57 -6.72
CA GLU A 114 -17.80 -1.94 -6.27
C GLU A 114 -18.21 -2.85 -7.44
N TYR A 115 -19.15 -2.39 -8.27
CA TYR A 115 -19.59 -3.10 -9.46
C TYR A 115 -18.48 -3.24 -10.50
N ARG A 116 -17.68 -2.18 -10.74
CA ARG A 116 -16.51 -2.24 -11.64
C ARG A 116 -15.49 -3.26 -11.15
N ALA A 117 -15.13 -3.23 -9.87
CA ALA A 117 -14.19 -4.16 -9.27
C ALA A 117 -14.73 -5.60 -9.28
N TRP A 118 -16.04 -5.79 -9.09
CA TRP A 118 -16.66 -7.10 -9.22
C TRP A 118 -16.54 -7.68 -10.64
N ASN A 119 -16.76 -6.85 -11.67
CA ASN A 119 -16.52 -7.26 -13.07
C ASN A 119 -15.03 -7.58 -13.33
N GLU A 120 -14.12 -6.78 -12.78
CA GLU A 120 -12.67 -7.04 -12.86
C GLU A 120 -12.31 -8.39 -12.20
N MET A 121 -12.90 -8.72 -11.05
CA MET A 121 -12.77 -10.03 -10.41
C MET A 121 -13.29 -11.16 -11.28
N GLN A 122 -14.38 -10.96 -12.04
CA GLN A 122 -14.86 -11.99 -12.97
C GLN A 122 -13.83 -12.27 -14.06
N GLU A 123 -13.17 -11.26 -14.60
CA GLU A 123 -12.21 -11.45 -15.69
C GLU A 123 -10.78 -11.75 -15.23
N ILE A 124 -10.58 -11.97 -13.93
CA ILE A 124 -9.24 -12.16 -13.37
C ILE A 124 -8.57 -13.43 -13.91
N ARG A 125 -7.38 -13.23 -14.49
CA ARG A 125 -6.46 -14.26 -14.97
C ARG A 125 -5.04 -13.88 -14.57
N LYS A 126 -4.19 -14.89 -14.36
CA LYS A 126 -2.74 -14.68 -14.26
C LYS A 126 -2.24 -14.06 -15.57
N ARG A 127 -1.55 -12.93 -15.50
CA ARG A 127 -0.95 -12.26 -16.66
C ARG A 127 0.32 -13.02 -17.07
N GLU A 128 0.75 -12.82 -18.31
CA GLU A 128 2.02 -13.35 -18.78
C GLU A 128 3.17 -12.76 -17.96
N GLY A 129 4.07 -13.62 -17.47
CA GLY A 129 5.19 -13.22 -16.62
C GLY A 129 4.86 -12.82 -15.18
N GLU A 130 3.58 -12.77 -14.78
CA GLU A 130 3.17 -12.52 -13.39
C GLU A 130 3.39 -13.78 -12.56
N ASP A 131 3.99 -13.68 -11.36
CA ASP A 131 4.11 -14.79 -10.42
C ASP A 131 2.84 -14.94 -9.54
N ILE A 132 2.76 -16.02 -8.76
CA ILE A 132 1.59 -16.25 -7.90
C ILE A 132 1.44 -15.18 -6.80
N GLU A 133 2.54 -14.62 -6.30
CA GLU A 133 2.51 -13.59 -5.25
C GLU A 133 1.93 -12.26 -5.78
N ALA A 134 2.37 -11.81 -6.95
CA ALA A 134 1.80 -10.64 -7.61
C ALA A 134 0.31 -10.84 -7.93
N LEU A 135 -0.07 -12.03 -8.38
CA LEU A 135 -1.46 -12.39 -8.63
C LEU A 135 -2.30 -12.33 -7.34
N SER A 136 -1.78 -12.83 -6.21
CA SER A 136 -2.51 -12.85 -4.94
C SER A 136 -2.75 -11.44 -4.40
N ILE A 137 -1.72 -10.58 -4.47
CA ILE A 137 -1.84 -9.15 -4.12
C ILE A 137 -2.94 -8.49 -4.95
N ARG A 138 -2.96 -8.75 -6.26
CA ARG A 138 -3.97 -8.19 -7.16
C ARG A 138 -5.38 -8.70 -6.84
N ILE A 139 -5.54 -10.01 -6.59
CA ILE A 139 -6.81 -10.58 -6.11
C ILE A 139 -7.26 -9.89 -4.83
N ASP A 140 -6.38 -9.67 -3.86
CA ASP A 140 -6.75 -9.04 -2.58
C ASP A 140 -7.14 -7.57 -2.71
N ILE A 141 -6.47 -6.81 -3.56
CA ILE A 141 -6.84 -5.42 -3.85
C ILE A 141 -8.21 -5.37 -4.51
N THR A 142 -8.42 -6.16 -5.57
CA THR A 142 -9.67 -6.14 -6.33
C THR A 142 -10.83 -6.73 -5.52
N ALA A 143 -10.60 -7.77 -4.71
CA ALA A 143 -11.60 -8.32 -3.78
C ALA A 143 -12.05 -7.28 -2.74
N ARG A 144 -11.11 -6.50 -2.17
CA ARG A 144 -11.46 -5.43 -1.22
C ARG A 144 -12.26 -4.32 -1.89
N ARG A 145 -11.92 -3.95 -3.13
CA ARG A 145 -12.68 -2.97 -3.94
C ARG A 145 -14.08 -3.48 -4.27
N ALA A 146 -14.23 -4.78 -4.53
CA ALA A 146 -15.50 -5.46 -4.78
C ALA A 146 -16.25 -5.88 -3.50
N ASN A 147 -15.77 -5.49 -2.31
CA ASN A 147 -16.35 -5.83 -1.01
C ASN A 147 -16.48 -7.36 -0.75
N ILE A 148 -15.62 -8.17 -1.38
CA ILE A 148 -15.53 -9.61 -1.19
C ILE A 148 -14.66 -9.92 0.03
N LYS A 149 -15.27 -10.52 1.06
CA LYS A 149 -14.60 -10.83 2.34
C LYS A 149 -14.37 -12.31 2.57
N GLU A 150 -15.11 -13.17 1.87
CA GLU A 150 -15.04 -14.61 2.11
C GLU A 150 -13.86 -15.25 1.41
N ASP A 151 -13.01 -15.96 2.17
CA ASP A 151 -11.90 -16.76 1.64
C ASP A 151 -12.35 -17.77 0.59
N LYS A 152 -13.52 -18.37 0.80
CA LYS A 152 -14.12 -19.31 -0.17
C LYS A 152 -14.33 -18.66 -1.53
N GLU A 153 -14.73 -17.41 -1.58
CA GLU A 153 -14.89 -16.68 -2.84
C GLU A 153 -13.53 -16.35 -3.46
N LYS A 154 -12.59 -15.84 -2.65
CA LYS A 154 -11.23 -15.55 -3.11
C LYS A 154 -10.53 -16.78 -3.70
N ILE A 155 -10.69 -17.95 -3.08
CA ILE A 155 -10.17 -19.23 -3.57
C ILE A 155 -10.79 -19.58 -4.94
N LYS A 156 -12.09 -19.35 -5.14
CA LYS A 156 -12.72 -19.58 -6.47
C LYS A 156 -12.09 -18.71 -7.54
N TYR A 157 -11.84 -17.43 -7.24
CA TYR A 157 -11.17 -16.52 -8.18
C TYR A 157 -9.72 -16.89 -8.43
N LEU A 158 -8.98 -17.31 -7.39
CA LEU A 158 -7.63 -17.84 -7.53
C LEU A 158 -7.61 -19.05 -8.46
N MET A 159 -8.47 -20.04 -8.20
CA MET A 159 -8.63 -21.23 -9.05
C MET A 159 -8.99 -20.89 -10.50
N LYS A 160 -9.81 -19.85 -10.71
CA LYS A 160 -10.17 -19.34 -12.04
C LYS A 160 -8.96 -18.70 -12.73
N ALA A 161 -8.12 -17.99 -11.99
CA ALA A 161 -7.01 -17.22 -12.52
C ALA A 161 -5.77 -18.07 -12.87
N VAL A 162 -5.52 -19.14 -12.13
CA VAL A 162 -4.34 -20.01 -12.28
C VAL A 162 -4.53 -21.13 -13.31
N ALA A 163 -3.40 -21.72 -13.72
CA ALA A 163 -3.37 -22.84 -14.66
C ALA A 163 -4.03 -24.12 -14.07
N PRO A 164 -4.48 -25.07 -14.92
CA PRO A 164 -5.15 -26.30 -14.47
C PRO A 164 -4.35 -27.13 -13.45
N GLU A 165 -3.03 -27.11 -13.51
CA GLU A 165 -2.10 -27.84 -12.63
C GLU A 165 -2.22 -27.32 -11.20
N HIS A 166 -2.03 -26.02 -11.01
CA HIS A 166 -2.21 -25.30 -9.75
C HIS A 166 -3.65 -25.46 -9.22
N ARG A 167 -4.66 -25.44 -10.10
CA ARG A 167 -6.05 -25.67 -9.71
C ARG A 167 -6.27 -27.08 -9.13
N LYS A 168 -5.70 -28.11 -9.76
CA LYS A 168 -5.78 -29.50 -9.26
C LYS A 168 -5.14 -29.61 -7.89
N LEU A 169 -4.02 -28.92 -7.69
CA LEU A 169 -3.30 -28.91 -6.44
C LEU A 169 -4.16 -28.33 -5.29
N ILE A 170 -4.78 -27.15 -5.47
CA ILE A 170 -5.74 -26.58 -4.50
C ILE A 170 -6.87 -27.56 -4.15
N LEU A 171 -7.44 -28.22 -5.16
CA LEU A 171 -8.55 -29.17 -4.96
C LEU A 171 -8.12 -30.42 -4.16
N LYS A 172 -6.91 -30.93 -4.40
CA LYS A 172 -6.37 -32.08 -3.67
C LYS A 172 -6.12 -31.75 -2.20
N SER A 173 -5.59 -30.56 -1.93
CA SER A 173 -5.23 -30.11 -0.59
C SER A 173 -6.43 -29.72 0.27
N LYS A 174 -7.61 -29.49 -0.32
CA LYS A 174 -8.87 -29.14 0.38
C LYS A 174 -8.71 -27.96 1.35
N VAL A 175 -7.86 -27.00 0.97
CA VAL A 175 -7.61 -25.76 1.72
C VAL A 175 -8.90 -24.97 1.91
N LYS A 176 -9.03 -24.33 3.07
CA LYS A 176 -10.21 -23.52 3.42
C LYS A 176 -9.87 -22.05 3.53
N LEU A 177 -8.63 -21.74 3.87
CA LEU A 177 -8.14 -20.37 3.98
C LEU A 177 -7.50 -19.95 2.67
N TYR A 178 -7.74 -18.69 2.29
CA TYR A 178 -7.18 -18.15 1.05
C TYR A 178 -5.65 -18.09 1.10
N GLU A 179 -5.10 -17.68 2.23
CA GLU A 179 -3.66 -17.57 2.45
C GLU A 179 -2.94 -18.92 2.37
N GLU A 180 -3.54 -19.97 2.93
CA GLU A 180 -3.03 -21.35 2.78
C GLU A 180 -2.99 -21.78 1.31
N ALA A 181 -4.02 -21.45 0.53
CA ALA A 181 -4.07 -21.76 -0.90
C ALA A 181 -2.96 -21.03 -1.68
N VAL A 182 -2.71 -19.76 -1.36
CA VAL A 182 -1.66 -18.95 -2.00
C VAL A 182 -0.27 -19.48 -1.67
N ASN A 183 0.03 -19.71 -0.39
CA ASN A 183 1.34 -20.21 0.05
C ASN A 183 1.66 -21.56 -0.62
N LEU A 184 0.67 -22.44 -0.71
CA LEU A 184 0.83 -23.73 -1.35
C LEU A 184 1.19 -23.61 -2.84
N LEU A 185 0.60 -22.64 -3.55
CA LEU A 185 0.94 -22.39 -4.95
C LEU A 185 2.33 -21.75 -5.11
N ILE A 186 2.74 -20.88 -4.18
CA ILE A 186 4.07 -20.27 -4.16
C ILE A 186 5.15 -21.33 -3.92
N GLU A 187 4.90 -22.26 -3.01
CA GLU A 187 5.78 -23.41 -2.75
C GLU A 187 5.96 -24.26 -4.02
N GLU A 188 4.88 -24.60 -4.71
CA GLU A 188 4.94 -25.33 -5.99
C GLU A 188 5.75 -24.57 -7.05
N GLU A 189 5.50 -23.27 -7.24
CA GLU A 189 6.25 -22.45 -8.20
C GLU A 189 7.75 -22.39 -7.85
N THR A 190 8.07 -22.40 -6.56
CA THR A 190 9.46 -22.42 -6.08
C THR A 190 10.12 -23.78 -6.35
N ILE A 191 9.40 -24.88 -6.13
CA ILE A 191 9.88 -26.23 -6.42
C ILE A 191 10.14 -26.40 -7.92
N ASP A 192 9.24 -25.96 -8.78
CA ASP A 192 9.43 -26.00 -10.23
C ASP A 192 10.70 -25.23 -10.63
N LYS A 193 10.87 -23.99 -10.15
CA LYS A 193 12.07 -23.21 -10.42
C LYS A 193 13.35 -23.95 -9.98
N LEU A 194 13.35 -24.61 -8.82
CA LEU A 194 14.51 -25.36 -8.35
C LEU A 194 14.79 -26.61 -9.20
N CYS A 195 13.75 -27.36 -9.57
CA CYS A 195 13.88 -28.58 -10.36
C CYS A 195 14.38 -28.30 -11.78
N PHE A 196 13.86 -27.27 -12.45
CA PHE A 196 14.20 -26.96 -13.84
C PHE A 196 15.47 -26.11 -14.02
N ASN A 197 15.94 -25.42 -12.97
CA ASN A 197 17.20 -24.67 -13.04
C ASN A 197 18.46 -25.56 -13.01
N ASN A 198 18.36 -26.79 -12.49
CA ASN A 198 19.50 -27.72 -12.42
C ASN A 198 19.82 -28.42 -13.76
N GLU A 199 18.88 -28.51 -14.70
CA GLU A 199 19.13 -29.16 -15.99
C GLU A 199 20.08 -28.33 -16.89
N ASN A 200 20.12 -27.01 -16.71
CA ASN A 200 21.00 -26.12 -17.48
C ASN A 200 22.48 -26.13 -17.03
N GLN A 201 22.82 -26.74 -15.88
CA GLN A 201 24.22 -26.85 -15.43
C GLN A 201 24.90 -28.15 -15.87
N ILE A 202 24.13 -29.21 -16.16
CA ILE A 202 24.69 -30.53 -16.53
C ILE A 202 25.11 -30.57 -18.02
N ALA A 203 24.59 -29.66 -18.86
CA ALA A 203 24.89 -29.65 -20.30
C ALA A 203 26.24 -29.02 -20.69
N VAL A 204 27.01 -28.44 -19.76
CA VAL A 204 28.24 -27.67 -20.10
C VAL A 204 29.54 -28.46 -19.87
N GLU A 205 29.52 -29.60 -19.20
CA GLU A 205 30.73 -30.40 -18.95
C GLU A 205 30.80 -31.63 -19.87
N THR A 206 31.16 -31.43 -21.14
CA THR A 206 31.75 -32.51 -21.95
C THR A 206 33.08 -32.06 -22.53
N PRO A 207 34.22 -32.67 -22.14
CA PRO A 207 35.53 -32.23 -22.62
C PRO A 207 35.73 -32.67 -24.09
N LYS A 208 35.98 -31.70 -24.97
CA LYS A 208 36.38 -31.93 -26.37
C LYS A 208 37.72 -32.67 -26.40
N ARG A 209 37.69 -33.96 -26.72
CA ARG A 209 38.88 -34.76 -27.08
C ARG A 209 39.45 -34.21 -28.39
N LYS A 210 40.65 -33.64 -28.35
CA LYS A 210 41.40 -33.26 -29.55
C LYS A 210 41.80 -34.56 -30.27
N ALA A 211 41.43 -34.68 -31.53
CA ALA A 211 41.92 -35.73 -32.42
C ALA A 211 43.22 -35.24 -33.06
N ASP A 212 44.27 -36.02 -32.86
CA ASP A 212 45.57 -35.85 -33.50
C ASP A 212 45.44 -36.04 -35.01
N THR A 213 46.04 -35.12 -35.78
CA THR A 213 46.24 -35.29 -37.22
C THR A 213 47.74 -35.42 -37.47
N GLU A 214 48.23 -36.66 -37.41
CA GLU A 214 49.38 -37.08 -38.19
C GLU A 214 48.92 -37.31 -39.62
N THR A 215 49.57 -36.66 -40.58
CA THR A 215 49.53 -37.08 -41.98
C THR A 215 50.95 -37.04 -42.51
N LEU A 216 51.60 -38.20 -42.49
CA LEU A 216 52.65 -38.56 -43.43
C LEU A 216 51.97 -38.92 -44.76
N ILE A 217 52.39 -38.28 -45.85
CA ILE A 217 52.95 -38.85 -47.09
C ILE A 217 53.37 -37.66 -47.96
#